data_AF-A0A9Q3DH37-F1
#
_entry.id   AF-A0A9Q3DH37-F1
#
_cell.length_a   1.000
_cell.length_b   1.000
_cell.length_c   1.000
_cell.angle_alpha   90.00
_cell.angle_beta   90.00
_cell.angle_gamma   90.00
#
_symmetry.space_group_name_H-M   'P 1'
#
loop_
_entity.id
_entity.type
_entity.pdbx_description
1 polymer ?
#
loop_
_entity_poly.entity_id
_entity_poly.type
_entity_poly.pdbx_seq_one_letter_code
_entity_poly.pdbx_strand_id
1 'polypeptide(L)'
;MHISQDSPAGKLTKLQSLQKVVKEELESEIRRFEKYADRDRSIPPDFQPGDKSVHPVFHVSLQEPVKHSRIPNCVPLPPPPVLVEEQEEWEGAQVLDSKLKSCKLWYLIEWKGFSEDPERTTWEPASNLTNSPDLIKDLHSLYPDKPGQLPQEFYFMGLGGEKRL
;
A
#
# COMPACT_ATOMS: atom_id res chain seq x y z
N MET A 1 -33.48 -49.95 15.97
CA MET A 1 -33.10 -48.75 15.18
C MET A 1 -33.69 -47.55 15.89
N HIS A 2 -32.86 -46.75 16.59
CA HIS A 2 -33.33 -45.53 17.28
C HIS A 2 -32.87 -44.33 16.47
N ILE A 3 -33.83 -43.61 15.88
CA ILE A 3 -33.58 -42.32 15.23
C ILE A 3 -34.00 -41.24 16.23
N SER A 4 -33.02 -40.59 16.85
CA SER A 4 -33.25 -39.41 17.69
C SER A 4 -33.79 -38.28 16.84
N GLN A 5 -35.01 -37.86 17.15
CA GLN A 5 -35.67 -36.69 16.58
C GLN A 5 -35.03 -35.42 17.17
N ASP A 6 -33.98 -34.91 16.53
CA ASP A 6 -33.52 -33.55 16.77
C ASP A 6 -34.56 -32.59 16.17
N SER A 7 -35.47 -32.09 17.02
CA SER A 7 -36.53 -31.17 16.59
C SER A 7 -35.91 -29.88 16.03
N PRO A 8 -36.21 -29.49 14.77
CA PRO A 8 -35.60 -28.34 14.12
C PRO A 8 -35.91 -27.01 14.84
N ALA A 9 -36.99 -26.97 15.61
CA ALA A 9 -37.35 -25.81 16.43
C ALA A 9 -36.35 -25.55 17.57
N GLY A 10 -35.76 -26.60 18.16
CA GLY A 10 -34.81 -26.46 19.29
C GLY A 10 -33.46 -25.86 18.89
N LYS A 11 -33.05 -26.07 17.63
CA LYS A 11 -31.81 -25.48 17.07
C LYS A 11 -32.00 -24.00 16.77
N LEU A 12 -33.18 -23.63 16.25
CA LEU A 12 -33.51 -22.25 15.91
C LEU A 12 -33.59 -21.35 17.14
N THR A 13 -34.21 -21.82 18.23
CA THR A 13 -34.30 -21.04 19.48
C THR A 13 -32.95 -20.84 20.15
N LYS A 14 -32.04 -21.82 20.05
CA LYS A 14 -30.66 -21.72 20.55
C LYS A 14 -29.83 -20.72 19.74
N LEU A 15 -30.00 -20.69 18.42
CA LEU A 15 -29.33 -19.68 17.58
C LEU A 15 -29.87 -18.28 17.85
N GLN A 16 -31.18 -18.14 18.02
CA GLN A 16 -31.81 -16.85 18.35
C GLN A 16 -31.37 -16.32 19.72
N SER A 17 -31.24 -17.20 20.73
CA SER A 17 -30.75 -16.78 22.05
C SER A 17 -29.29 -16.37 22.02
N LEU A 18 -28.43 -17.11 21.30
CA LEU A 18 -27.03 -16.72 21.11
C LEU A 18 -26.89 -15.40 20.35
N GLN A 19 -27.68 -15.19 19.29
CA GLN A 19 -27.69 -13.93 18.55
C GLN A 19 -28.11 -12.75 19.44
N LYS A 20 -29.07 -12.97 20.34
CA LYS A 20 -29.50 -11.96 21.31
C LYS A 20 -28.37 -11.60 22.28
N VAL A 21 -27.68 -12.59 22.86
CA VAL A 21 -26.57 -12.36 23.80
C VAL A 21 -25.42 -11.59 23.11
N VAL A 22 -25.04 -12.00 21.90
CA VAL A 22 -23.98 -11.31 21.14
C VAL A 22 -24.36 -9.85 20.85
N LYS A 23 -25.64 -9.61 20.51
CA LYS A 23 -26.13 -8.25 20.27
C LYS A 23 -26.09 -7.40 21.54
N GLU A 24 -26.55 -7.95 22.67
CA GLU A 24 -26.53 -7.25 23.96
C GLU A 24 -25.10 -6.91 24.41
N GLU A 25 -24.15 -7.81 24.18
CA GLU A 25 -22.73 -7.59 24.50
C GLU A 25 -22.10 -6.53 23.60
N LEU A 26 -22.39 -6.54 22.29
CA LEU A 26 -21.91 -5.51 21.38
C LEU A 26 -22.46 -4.13 21.76
N GLU A 27 -23.75 -4.06 22.06
CA GLU A 27 -24.38 -2.82 22.51
C GLU A 27 -23.82 -2.34 23.86
N SER A 28 -23.46 -3.26 24.76
CA SER A 28 -22.85 -2.92 26.04
C SER A 28 -21.44 -2.33 25.86
N GLU A 29 -20.64 -2.89 24.95
CA GLU A 29 -19.30 -2.41 24.68
C GLU A 29 -19.31 -1.07 23.93
N ILE A 30 -20.25 -0.86 23.01
CA ILE A 30 -20.47 0.45 22.37
C ILE A 30 -20.77 1.52 23.43
N ARG A 31 -21.72 1.25 24.33
CA ARG A 31 -22.06 2.18 25.44
C ARG A 31 -20.87 2.45 26.35
N ARG A 32 -20.06 1.43 26.62
CA ARG A 32 -18.85 1.57 27.44
C ARG A 32 -17.81 2.44 26.75
N PHE A 33 -17.61 2.25 25.45
CA PHE A 33 -16.68 3.03 24.65
C PHE A 33 -17.11 4.49 24.54
N GLU A 34 -18.39 4.75 24.25
CA GLU A 34 -18.97 6.11 24.26
C GLU A 34 -18.76 6.79 25.60
N LYS A 35 -19.08 6.12 26.71
CA LYS A 35 -18.85 6.65 28.06
C LYS A 35 -17.38 6.96 28.34
N TYR A 36 -16.45 6.12 27.86
CA TYR A 36 -15.02 6.35 28.00
C TYR A 36 -14.58 7.57 27.18
N ALA A 37 -14.97 7.62 25.91
CA ALA A 37 -14.63 8.70 24.99
C ALA A 37 -15.19 10.05 25.46
N ASP A 38 -16.40 10.06 26.02
CA ASP A 38 -17.07 11.28 26.45
C ASP A 38 -16.71 11.70 27.89
N ARG A 39 -16.00 10.87 28.67
CA ARG A 39 -15.62 11.20 30.07
C ARG A 39 -14.82 12.50 30.16
N ASP A 40 -13.90 12.68 29.23
CA ASP A 40 -12.95 13.80 29.21
C ASP A 40 -13.33 14.83 28.12
N ARG A 41 -14.48 14.64 27.45
CA ARG A 41 -14.97 15.53 26.40
C ARG A 41 -15.65 16.74 27.03
N SER A 42 -14.99 17.89 26.95
CA SER A 42 -15.65 19.17 27.25
C SER A 42 -16.66 19.48 26.14
N ILE A 43 -17.88 19.85 26.52
CA ILE A 43 -18.83 20.43 25.58
C ILE A 43 -18.19 21.74 25.07
N PRO A 44 -18.04 21.93 23.76
CA PRO A 44 -17.51 23.18 23.24
C PRO A 44 -18.40 24.34 23.71
N PRO A 45 -17.82 25.44 24.20
CA PRO A 45 -18.62 26.60 24.57
C PRO A 45 -19.37 27.13 23.34
N ASP A 46 -20.58 27.64 23.57
CA ASP A 46 -21.40 28.22 22.51
C ASP A 46 -20.86 29.62 22.14
N PHE A 47 -20.04 29.68 21.09
CA PHE A 47 -19.37 30.91 20.66
C PHE A 47 -20.34 31.87 19.95
N GLN A 48 -20.42 33.11 20.42
CA GLN A 48 -21.22 34.18 19.83
C GLN A 48 -20.36 35.11 18.94
N PRO A 49 -20.95 35.84 17.98
CA PRO A 49 -20.22 36.81 17.16
C PRO A 49 -19.55 37.89 18.02
N GLY A 50 -18.21 37.95 18.00
CA GLY A 50 -17.40 38.86 18.82
C GLY A 50 -16.54 38.15 19.89
N ASP A 51 -16.77 36.86 20.12
CA ASP A 51 -15.93 36.06 21.00
C ASP A 51 -14.53 35.85 20.39
N LYS A 52 -13.50 35.99 21.23
CA LYS A 52 -12.11 35.71 20.84
C LYS A 52 -11.87 34.21 20.87
N SER A 53 -12.18 33.49 19.79
CA SER A 53 -11.72 32.11 19.63
C SER A 53 -10.23 32.10 19.32
N VAL A 54 -9.41 31.69 20.29
CA VAL A 54 -8.00 31.39 20.02
C VAL A 54 -7.96 30.01 19.38
N HIS A 55 -7.94 29.99 18.06
CA HIS A 55 -7.64 28.77 17.31
C HIS A 55 -6.18 28.41 17.57
N PRO A 56 -5.83 27.13 17.82
CA PRO A 56 -4.44 26.69 17.89
C PRO A 56 -3.83 26.73 16.48
N VAL A 57 -3.57 27.94 15.97
CA VAL A 57 -2.84 28.17 14.73
C VAL A 57 -1.37 28.20 15.10
N PHE A 58 -0.70 27.06 14.94
CA PHE A 58 0.74 26.95 15.08
C PHE A 58 1.41 27.09 13.70
N HIS A 59 2.61 27.66 13.68
CA HIS A 59 3.41 27.75 12.45
C HIS A 59 3.78 26.34 11.98
N VAL A 60 3.79 26.09 10.66
CA VAL A 60 4.13 24.78 10.05
C VAL A 60 5.45 24.19 10.55
N SER A 61 6.41 25.03 10.96
CA SER A 61 7.68 24.61 11.55
C SER A 61 7.56 23.91 12.92
N LEU A 62 6.40 24.01 13.59
CA LEU A 62 6.10 23.32 14.83
C LEU A 62 5.43 21.95 14.60
N GLN A 63 5.15 21.59 13.35
CA GLN A 63 4.67 20.24 13.02
C GLN A 63 5.83 19.26 13.17
N GLU A 64 5.66 18.26 14.04
CA GLU A 64 6.57 17.12 14.06
C GLU A 64 6.40 16.33 12.74
N PRO A 65 7.48 15.82 12.15
CA PRO A 65 7.39 14.87 11.04
C PRO A 65 6.48 13.70 11.42
N VAL A 66 5.68 13.22 10.47
CA VAL A 66 4.81 12.05 10.68
C VAL A 66 5.66 10.90 11.19
N LYS A 67 5.46 10.52 12.45
CA LYS A 67 6.09 9.35 13.05
C LYS A 67 5.26 8.15 12.61
N HIS A 68 5.85 7.28 11.79
CA HIS A 68 5.24 5.99 11.48
C HIS A 68 4.90 5.26 12.79
N SER A 69 3.77 4.57 12.80
CA SER A 69 3.30 3.84 13.97
C SER A 69 4.38 2.90 14.48
N ARG A 70 4.75 3.03 15.76
CA ARG A 70 5.69 2.12 16.43
C ARG A 70 5.00 0.82 16.89
N ILE A 71 3.69 0.69 16.64
CA ILE A 71 2.95 -0.52 16.93
C ILE A 71 3.43 -1.59 15.95
N PRO A 72 3.98 -2.72 16.43
CA PRO A 72 4.37 -3.82 15.56
C PRO A 72 3.19 -4.27 14.69
N ASN A 73 3.42 -4.53 13.39
CA ASN A 73 2.39 -4.91 12.40
C ASN A 73 1.32 -3.83 12.10
N CYS A 74 1.61 -2.55 12.38
CA CYS A 74 0.74 -1.42 12.03
C CYS A 74 1.19 -0.73 10.73
N VAL A 75 1.84 -1.47 9.84
CA VAL A 75 2.06 -1.11 8.43
C VAL A 75 1.02 -1.85 7.59
N PRO A 76 0.46 -1.22 6.53
CA PRO A 76 -0.34 -1.94 5.56
C PRO A 76 0.45 -3.16 5.08
N LEU A 77 -0.18 -4.32 5.10
CA LEU A 77 0.45 -5.51 4.54
C LEU A 77 0.76 -5.24 3.06
N PRO A 78 1.97 -5.58 2.59
CA PRO A 78 2.28 -5.49 1.17
C PRO A 78 1.23 -6.29 0.38
N PRO A 79 0.79 -5.81 -0.80
CA PRO A 79 -0.04 -6.60 -1.68
C PRO A 79 0.63 -7.95 -1.96
N PRO A 80 -0.15 -9.05 -1.95
CA PRO A 80 0.41 -10.37 -2.23
C PRO A 80 0.99 -10.41 -3.65
N PRO A 81 2.08 -11.18 -3.87
CA PRO A 81 2.59 -11.40 -5.22
C PRO A 81 1.57 -12.14 -6.08
N VAL A 82 1.60 -11.85 -7.38
CA VAL A 82 0.87 -12.57 -8.42
C VAL A 82 1.76 -13.69 -8.93
N LEU A 83 1.21 -14.91 -9.08
CA LEU A 83 1.93 -16.03 -9.69
C LEU A 83 1.77 -15.97 -11.21
N VAL A 84 2.86 -15.66 -11.91
CA VAL A 84 2.96 -15.69 -13.38
C VAL A 84 4.02 -16.72 -13.73
N GLU A 85 3.67 -17.72 -14.56
CA GLU A 85 4.60 -18.79 -14.96
C GLU A 85 5.32 -19.48 -13.79
N GLU A 86 4.61 -19.69 -12.67
CA GLU A 86 5.14 -20.27 -11.41
C GLU A 86 6.17 -19.39 -10.68
N GLN A 87 6.36 -18.14 -11.11
CA GLN A 87 7.21 -17.14 -10.48
C GLN A 87 6.34 -16.07 -9.78
N GLU A 88 6.80 -15.61 -8.62
CA GLU A 88 6.15 -14.53 -7.88
C GLU A 88 6.53 -13.17 -8.49
N GLU A 89 5.52 -12.41 -8.92
CA GLU A 89 5.67 -11.08 -9.50
C GLU A 89 4.81 -10.05 -8.76
N TRP A 90 5.28 -8.82 -8.68
CA TRP A 90 4.52 -7.71 -8.10
C TRP A 90 4.10 -6.70 -9.16
N GLU A 91 2.93 -6.09 -8.97
CA GLU A 91 2.42 -5.08 -9.89
C GLU A 91 3.13 -3.73 -9.65
N GLY A 92 3.89 -3.28 -10.64
CA GLY A 92 4.45 -1.93 -10.69
C GLY A 92 3.40 -0.90 -11.10
N ALA A 93 3.37 0.25 -10.43
CA ALA A 93 2.51 1.37 -10.79
C ALA A 93 3.10 2.19 -11.94
N GLN A 94 4.39 2.54 -11.86
CA GLN A 94 5.10 3.29 -12.90
C GLN A 94 6.61 3.11 -12.79
N VAL A 95 7.32 3.36 -13.89
CA VAL A 95 8.78 3.50 -13.90
C VAL A 95 9.13 4.97 -13.79
N LEU A 96 9.90 5.34 -12.77
CA LEU A 96 10.26 6.72 -12.46
C LEU A 96 11.56 7.17 -13.12
N ASP A 97 12.53 6.25 -13.26
CA ASP A 97 13.86 6.56 -13.77
C ASP A 97 14.56 5.33 -14.33
N SER A 98 15.63 5.54 -15.10
CA SER A 98 16.51 4.50 -15.60
C SER A 98 17.98 4.89 -15.48
N LYS A 99 18.85 3.89 -15.26
CA LYS A 99 20.30 4.09 -15.19
C LYS A 99 21.08 2.88 -15.68
N LEU A 100 22.32 3.13 -16.11
CA LEU A 100 23.30 2.09 -16.36
C LEU A 100 24.24 1.94 -15.15
N LYS A 101 24.34 0.73 -14.61
CA LYS A 101 25.30 0.36 -13.57
C LYS A 101 26.13 -0.83 -14.07
N SER A 102 27.44 -0.62 -14.23
CA SER A 102 28.36 -1.62 -14.79
C SER A 102 27.86 -2.20 -16.13
N CYS A 103 27.43 -1.30 -17.04
CA CYS A 103 26.85 -1.63 -18.35
C CYS A 103 25.55 -2.46 -18.32
N LYS A 104 24.92 -2.62 -17.14
CA LYS A 104 23.59 -3.24 -17.01
C LYS A 104 22.54 -2.16 -16.78
N LEU A 105 21.39 -2.34 -17.41
CA LEU A 105 20.25 -1.41 -17.30
C LEU A 105 19.40 -1.73 -16.07
N TRP A 106 19.08 -0.68 -15.33
CA TRP A 106 18.22 -0.72 -14.15
C TRP A 106 17.12 0.33 -14.27
N TYR A 107 15.94 -0.01 -13.78
CA TYR A 107 14.77 0.86 -13.72
C TYR A 107 14.35 1.07 -12.27
N LEU A 108 13.97 2.30 -11.93
CA LEU A 108 13.38 2.62 -10.64
C LEU A 108 11.87 2.45 -10.75
N ILE A 109 11.34 1.41 -10.12
CA ILE A 109 9.91 1.10 -10.14
C ILE A 109 9.26 1.71 -8.91
N GLU A 110 8.10 2.34 -9.07
CA GLU A 110 7.15 2.60 -8.00
C GLU A 110 6.14 1.46 -7.93
N TRP A 111 5.99 0.82 -6.77
CA TRP A 111 5.11 -0.33 -6.60
C TRP A 111 3.67 0.09 -6.31
N LYS A 112 2.72 -0.61 -6.91
CA LYS A 112 1.30 -0.35 -6.68
C LYS A 112 0.90 -0.81 -5.27
N GLY A 113 0.10 0.00 -4.59
CA GLY A 113 -0.37 -0.31 -3.23
C GLY A 113 0.57 0.12 -2.10
N PHE A 114 1.75 0.68 -2.43
CA PHE A 114 2.73 1.18 -1.46
C PHE A 114 2.87 2.70 -1.46
N SER A 115 1.91 3.48 -1.96
CA SER A 115 2.08 4.93 -2.16
C SER A 115 2.48 5.72 -0.91
N GLU A 116 2.15 5.24 0.29
CA GLU A 116 2.48 5.87 1.58
C GLU A 116 3.76 5.30 2.24
N ASP A 117 4.39 4.29 1.63
CA ASP A 117 5.58 3.62 2.15
C ASP A 117 6.87 4.36 1.71
N PRO A 118 7.83 4.62 2.62
CA PRO A 118 9.17 5.07 2.24
C PRO A 118 9.92 4.09 1.33
N GLU A 119 9.60 2.80 1.35
CA GLU A 119 10.19 1.74 0.52
C GLU A 119 9.41 1.45 -0.76
N ARG A 120 8.44 2.31 -1.12
CA ARG A 120 7.58 2.13 -2.31
C ARG A 120 8.31 2.12 -3.65
N THR A 121 9.58 2.51 -3.67
CA THR A 121 10.40 2.54 -4.87
C THR A 121 11.67 1.71 -4.72
N THR A 122 11.96 0.86 -5.70
CA THR A 122 13.18 0.06 -5.73
C THR A 122 13.78 -0.03 -7.13
N TRP A 123 15.10 -0.23 -7.18
CA TRP A 123 15.85 -0.37 -8.43
C TRP A 123 15.84 -1.84 -8.87
N GLU A 124 15.15 -2.13 -9.96
CA GLU A 124 15.06 -3.46 -10.54
C GLU A 124 15.88 -3.54 -11.83
N PRO A 125 16.53 -4.68 -12.13
CA PRO A 125 17.20 -4.88 -13.40
C PRO A 125 16.17 -4.95 -14.55
N ALA A 126 16.58 -4.57 -15.76
CA ALA A 126 15.70 -4.61 -16.94
C ALA A 126 15.10 -6.00 -17.22
N SER A 127 15.75 -7.09 -16.78
CA SER A 127 15.24 -8.47 -16.88
C SER A 127 13.99 -8.74 -16.05
N ASN A 128 13.71 -7.92 -15.03
CA ASN A 128 12.54 -8.09 -14.16
C ASN A 128 11.29 -7.39 -14.73
N LEU A 129 11.45 -6.53 -15.75
CA LEU A 129 10.35 -5.78 -16.36
C LEU A 129 9.86 -6.38 -17.69
N THR A 130 10.20 -7.64 -17.96
CA THR A 130 9.85 -8.33 -19.21
C THR A 130 8.34 -8.37 -19.46
N ASN A 131 7.53 -8.39 -18.39
CA ASN A 131 6.07 -8.42 -18.43
C ASN A 131 5.41 -7.03 -18.42
N SER A 132 6.21 -5.95 -18.38
CA SER A 132 5.73 -4.57 -18.26
C SER A 132 6.33 -3.63 -19.32
N PRO A 133 6.24 -3.96 -20.63
CA PRO A 133 6.80 -3.12 -21.69
C PRO A 133 6.12 -1.75 -21.79
N ASP A 134 4.84 -1.65 -21.41
CA ASP A 134 4.09 -0.40 -21.44
C ASP A 134 4.68 0.65 -20.49
N LEU A 135 5.06 0.25 -19.27
CA LEU A 135 5.67 1.16 -18.29
C LEU A 135 7.03 1.70 -18.77
N ILE A 136 7.81 0.86 -19.45
CA ILE A 136 9.08 1.26 -20.04
C ILE A 136 8.84 2.26 -21.19
N LYS A 137 7.85 1.99 -22.04
CA LYS A 137 7.48 2.86 -23.16
C LYS A 137 7.03 4.23 -22.66
N ASP A 138 6.24 4.28 -21.60
CA ASP A 138 5.75 5.53 -21.01
C ASP A 138 6.92 6.40 -20.50
N LEU A 139 7.90 5.81 -19.81
CA LEU A 139 9.11 6.50 -19.39
C LEU A 139 9.87 7.11 -20.58
N HIS A 140 10.16 6.31 -21.61
CA HIS A 140 10.97 6.75 -22.76
C HIS A 140 10.22 7.70 -23.70
N SER A 141 8.88 7.67 -23.67
CA SER A 141 8.05 8.68 -24.33
C SER A 141 8.23 10.06 -23.70
N LEU A 142 8.28 10.11 -22.35
CA LEU A 142 8.47 11.35 -21.61
C LEU A 142 9.94 11.80 -21.57
N TYR A 143 10.87 10.85 -21.55
CA TYR A 143 12.29 11.12 -21.42
C TYR A 143 13.12 10.30 -22.44
N PRO A 144 13.15 10.72 -23.72
CA PRO A 144 13.83 9.97 -24.79
C PRO A 144 15.35 9.80 -24.57
N ASP A 145 15.98 10.70 -23.82
CA ASP A 145 17.42 10.69 -23.56
C ASP A 145 17.83 9.73 -22.43
N LYS A 146 16.86 9.17 -21.69
CA LYS A 146 17.15 8.25 -20.59
C LYS A 146 17.67 6.93 -21.15
N PRO A 147 18.61 6.26 -20.46
CA PRO A 147 19.15 5.00 -20.94
C PRO A 147 18.03 3.97 -21.07
N GLY A 148 17.85 3.43 -22.28
CA GLY A 148 16.86 2.41 -22.58
C GLY A 148 17.54 1.09 -22.98
N GLN A 149 16.71 0.07 -23.20
CA GLN A 149 17.19 -1.21 -23.71
C GLN A 149 17.61 -1.01 -25.16
N LEU A 150 18.92 -1.04 -25.43
CA LEU A 150 19.44 -0.85 -26.78
C LEU A 150 18.87 -1.95 -27.70
N PRO A 151 18.40 -1.61 -28.92
CA PRO A 151 18.01 -2.61 -29.89
C PRO A 151 19.14 -3.62 -30.12
N GLN A 152 18.81 -4.90 -30.23
CA GLN A 152 19.77 -6.00 -30.44
C GLN A 152 20.71 -5.75 -31.65
N GLU A 153 20.27 -4.96 -32.62
CA GLU A 153 21.03 -4.56 -33.81
C GLU A 153 22.30 -3.73 -33.51
N PHE A 154 22.37 -3.05 -32.36
CA PHE A 154 23.55 -2.23 -32.00
C PHE A 154 24.67 -3.02 -31.32
N TYR A 155 24.45 -4.28 -30.97
CA TYR A 155 25.47 -5.13 -30.32
C TYR A 155 26.56 -5.59 -31.31
N PHE A 156 26.35 -5.47 -32.62
CA PHE A 156 27.32 -5.88 -33.65
C PHE A 156 28.28 -4.77 -34.11
N MET A 157 28.08 -3.50 -33.74
CA MET A 157 28.94 -2.40 -34.22
C MET A 157 30.18 -2.12 -33.34
N GLY A 158 30.41 -2.90 -32.27
CA GLY A 158 31.47 -2.62 -31.28
C GLY A 158 32.68 -3.57 -31.26
N LEU A 159 32.69 -4.67 -32.02
CA LEU A 159 33.74 -5.71 -31.94
C LEU A 159 34.53 -5.89 -33.24
N GLY A 160 34.82 -4.80 -33.94
CA GLY A 160 35.68 -4.76 -35.13
C GLY A 160 37.03 -4.09 -34.86
N GLY A 161 37.81 -4.61 -33.91
CA GLY A 161 39.20 -4.19 -33.70
C GLY A 161 40.09 -4.66 -34.86
N GLU A 162 40.25 -3.82 -35.86
CA GLU A 162 41.12 -4.02 -37.02
C GLU A 162 42.59 -4.18 -36.57
N LYS A 163 43.13 -5.38 -36.77
CA LYS A 163 44.57 -5.64 -36.61
C LYS A 163 45.29 -5.05 -37.81
N ARG A 164 45.99 -3.93 -37.62
CA ARG A 164 46.96 -3.42 -38.60
C ARG A 164 48.21 -4.31 -38.58
N LEU A 165 48.57 -4.79 -39.76
CA LEU A 165 49.88 -5.35 -40.10
C LEU A 165 50.97 -4.26 -40.03
#